data_AF-A0A945BGV1-F1
#
_entry.id   AF-A0A945BGV1-F1
#
_cell.length_a   1.000
_cell.length_b   1.000
_cell.length_c   1.000
_cell.angle_alpha   90.00
_cell.angle_beta   90.00
_cell.angle_gamma   90.00
#
_symmetry.space_group_name_H-M   'P 1'
#
loop_
_entity.id
_entity.type
_entity.pdbx_description
1 polymer ?
#
loop_
_entity_poly.entity_id
_entity_poly.type
_entity_poly.pdbx_seq_one_letter_code
_entity_poly.pdbx_strand_id
1 'polypeptide(L)'
;MAAPAKLPEFKGNVTAVLIGNYWDHHHSKLSSRMGKVNARRRSLDNDKTLSAEERRKLAETYKADLFTKEEIRILETGISNAAYHYLGSSKVLGQIGKAFADALAKMQ
;
A
#
# COMPACT_ATOMS: atom_id res chain seq x y z
N MET A 1 9.89 6.60 16.28
CA MET A 1 10.73 5.88 17.28
C MET A 1 12.17 5.91 16.80
N ALA A 2 13.08 6.53 17.55
CA ALA A 2 14.53 6.54 17.27
C ALA A 2 15.37 6.47 18.56
N ALA A 3 14.73 6.11 19.69
CA ALA A 3 15.32 6.20 21.01
C ALA A 3 16.53 5.27 21.21
N PRO A 4 16.53 4.01 20.72
CA PRO A 4 17.68 3.13 20.90
C PRO A 4 18.97 3.68 20.27
N ALA A 5 18.92 4.19 19.04
CA ALA A 5 20.12 4.72 18.36
C ALA A 5 20.74 5.96 19.05
N LYS A 6 20.06 6.55 20.03
CA LYS A 6 20.57 7.68 20.83
C LYS A 6 21.30 7.26 22.11
N LEU A 7 21.32 5.96 22.43
CA LEU A 7 22.02 5.46 23.60
C LEU A 7 23.55 5.66 23.45
N PRO A 8 24.27 5.99 24.53
CA PRO A 8 25.71 6.27 24.48
C PRO A 8 26.53 5.16 23.80
N GLU A 9 26.23 3.90 24.07
CA GLU A 9 26.89 2.71 23.52
C GLU A 9 26.72 2.54 22.00
N PHE A 10 25.74 3.23 21.41
CA PHE A 10 25.39 3.14 19.99
C PHE A 10 25.83 4.37 19.19
N LYS A 11 26.36 5.40 19.85
CA LYS A 11 26.82 6.63 19.21
C LYS A 11 27.98 6.34 18.25
N GLY A 12 27.85 6.79 17.00
CA GLY A 12 28.85 6.61 15.95
C GLY A 12 28.81 5.25 15.24
N ASN A 13 28.14 4.25 15.81
CA ASN A 13 28.08 2.89 15.24
C ASN A 13 26.69 2.46 14.79
N VAL A 14 25.63 3.11 15.27
CA VAL A 14 24.24 2.82 14.92
C VAL A 14 23.52 4.07 14.46
N THR A 15 22.73 3.96 13.41
CA THR A 15 21.84 5.02 12.93
C THR A 15 20.43 4.49 12.72
N ALA A 16 19.42 5.32 13.00
CA ALA A 16 18.02 4.98 12.80
C ALA A 16 17.54 5.45 11.42
N VAL A 17 17.03 4.52 10.61
CA VAL A 17 16.31 4.84 9.38
C VAL A 17 14.81 4.80 9.66
N LEU A 18 14.15 5.96 9.56
CA LEU A 18 12.72 6.10 9.82
C LEU A 18 11.89 5.62 8.63
N ILE A 19 11.81 4.30 8.45
CA ILE A 19 11.14 3.69 7.29
C ILE A 19 9.66 4.06 7.15
N GLY A 20 9.00 4.48 8.24
CA GLY A 20 7.63 4.99 8.22
C GLY A 20 7.45 6.24 7.35
N ASN A 21 8.51 7.02 7.11
CA ASN A 21 8.47 8.19 6.24
C ASN A 21 8.27 7.84 4.76
N TYR A 22 8.51 6.57 4.39
CA TYR A 22 8.37 6.08 3.01
C TYR A 22 7.04 5.35 2.79
N TRP A 23 6.11 5.40 3.75
CA TRP A 23 4.80 4.80 3.58
C TRP A 23 4.04 5.44 2.41
N ASP A 24 3.56 4.62 1.47
CA ASP A 24 2.78 5.12 0.34
C ASP A 24 1.30 5.29 0.74
N HIS A 25 0.98 6.51 1.19
CA HIS A 25 -0.39 6.90 1.52
C HIS A 25 -1.33 6.89 0.32
N HIS A 26 -0.81 7.08 -0.90
CA HIS A 26 -1.62 7.05 -2.11
C HIS A 26 -2.11 5.61 -2.39
N HIS A 27 -1.20 4.64 -2.39
CA HIS A 27 -1.56 3.23 -2.50
C HIS A 27 -2.51 2.78 -1.40
N SER A 28 -2.32 3.27 -0.17
CA SER A 28 -3.22 2.95 0.95
C SER A 28 -4.65 3.47 0.73
N LYS A 29 -4.80 4.70 0.22
CA LYS A 29 -6.11 5.29 -0.10
C LYS A 29 -6.80 4.52 -1.22
N LEU A 30 -6.08 4.18 -2.28
CA LEU A 30 -6.61 3.39 -3.39
C LEU A 30 -7.02 1.98 -2.93
N SER A 31 -6.18 1.32 -2.12
CA SER A 31 -6.47 -0.02 -1.57
C SER A 31 -7.73 0.01 -0.68
N SER A 32 -7.87 1.03 0.17
CA SER A 32 -9.07 1.22 0.99
C SER A 32 -10.34 1.42 0.14
N ARG A 33 -10.27 2.22 -0.94
CA ARG A 33 -11.36 2.36 -1.92
C ARG A 33 -11.69 1.02 -2.59
N MET A 34 -10.68 0.23 -2.95
CA MET A 34 -10.89 -1.10 -3.54
C MET A 34 -11.57 -2.05 -2.54
N GLY A 35 -11.29 -1.88 -1.25
CA GLY A 35 -12.03 -2.53 -0.16
C GLY A 35 -13.55 -2.29 -0.23
N LYS A 36 -14.00 -1.08 -0.63
CA LYS A 36 -15.43 -0.77 -0.82
C LYS A 36 -16.01 -1.53 -2.02
N VAL A 37 -15.27 -1.64 -3.13
CA VAL A 37 -15.68 -2.43 -4.30
C VAL A 37 -15.81 -3.90 -3.93
N ASN A 38 -14.83 -4.45 -3.21
CA ASN A 38 -14.86 -5.83 -2.73
C ASN A 38 -16.02 -6.10 -1.77
N ALA A 39 -16.32 -5.15 -0.87
CA ALA A 39 -17.48 -5.23 0.00
C ALA A 39 -18.80 -5.21 -0.78
N ARG A 40 -18.92 -4.33 -1.78
CA ARG A 40 -20.09 -4.29 -2.67
C ARG A 40 -20.25 -5.60 -3.44
N ARG A 41 -19.17 -6.16 -3.97
CA ARG A 41 -19.20 -7.47 -4.66
C ARG A 41 -19.73 -8.57 -3.76
N ARG A 42 -19.20 -8.69 -2.53
CA ARG A 42 -19.69 -9.66 -1.54
C ARG A 42 -21.17 -9.47 -1.20
N SER A 43 -21.64 -8.23 -1.10
CA SER A 43 -23.05 -7.94 -0.87
C SER A 43 -23.92 -8.38 -2.05
N LEU A 44 -23.46 -8.17 -3.28
CA LEU A 44 -24.17 -8.60 -4.49
C LEU A 44 -24.19 -10.13 -4.59
N ASP A 45 -23.09 -10.81 -4.27
CA ASP A 45 -23.00 -12.28 -4.31
C ASP A 45 -24.04 -12.96 -3.39
N ASN A 46 -24.46 -12.28 -2.32
CA ASN A 46 -25.51 -12.75 -1.42
C ASN A 46 -26.94 -12.50 -1.96
N ASP A 47 -27.09 -11.67 -2.99
CA ASP A 47 -28.38 -11.38 -3.61
C ASP A 47 -28.72 -12.47 -4.63
N LYS A 48 -29.69 -13.32 -4.26
CA LYS A 48 -30.18 -14.45 -5.07
C LYS A 48 -31.13 -14.02 -6.18
N THR A 49 -31.58 -12.76 -6.20
CA THR A 49 -32.50 -12.24 -7.22
C THR A 49 -31.79 -11.86 -8.51
N LEU A 50 -30.48 -11.60 -8.43
CA LEU A 50 -29.66 -11.21 -9.57
C LEU A 50 -28.96 -12.42 -10.18
N SER A 51 -28.86 -12.42 -11.51
CA SER A 51 -27.99 -13.34 -12.24
C SER A 51 -26.50 -13.05 -11.97
N ALA A 52 -25.63 -14.03 -12.25
CA ALA A 52 -24.18 -13.83 -12.10
C ALA A 52 -23.65 -12.69 -13.00
N GLU A 53 -24.24 -12.51 -14.18
CA GLU A 53 -23.84 -11.49 -15.13
C GLU A 53 -24.26 -10.07 -14.67
N GLU A 54 -25.46 -9.93 -14.12
CA GLU A 54 -25.93 -8.67 -13.52
C GLU A 54 -25.09 -8.26 -12.32
N ARG A 55 -24.77 -9.22 -11.42
CA ARG A 55 -23.88 -8.97 -10.28
C ARG A 55 -22.50 -8.48 -10.73
N ARG A 56 -21.91 -9.13 -11.74
CA ARG A 56 -20.62 -8.72 -12.31
C ARG A 56 -20.70 -7.32 -12.90
N LYS A 57 -21.73 -7.03 -13.70
CA LYS A 57 -21.91 -5.73 -14.34
C LYS A 57 -22.05 -4.61 -13.31
N LEU A 58 -22.85 -4.81 -12.26
CA LEU A 58 -23.02 -3.85 -11.16
C LEU A 58 -21.72 -3.61 -10.39
N ALA A 59 -20.94 -4.66 -10.13
CA ALA A 59 -19.65 -4.52 -9.45
C ALA A 59 -18.63 -3.75 -10.30
N GLU A 60 -18.56 -4.03 -11.61
CA GLU A 60 -17.67 -3.32 -12.53
C GLU A 60 -18.09 -1.86 -12.76
N THR A 61 -19.39 -1.58 -12.89
CA THR A 61 -19.88 -0.19 -12.95
C THR A 61 -19.51 0.57 -11.68
N TYR A 62 -19.74 0.00 -10.50
CA TYR A 62 -19.36 0.63 -9.25
C TYR A 62 -17.84 0.84 -9.12
N LYS A 63 -17.03 -0.09 -9.63
CA LYS A 63 -15.57 0.08 -9.72
C LYS A 63 -15.20 1.24 -10.66
N ALA A 64 -15.84 1.34 -11.83
CA ALA A 64 -15.58 2.40 -12.80
C ALA A 64 -16.01 3.79 -12.28
N ASP A 65 -17.11 3.88 -11.53
CA ASP A 65 -17.55 5.13 -10.90
C ASP A 65 -16.57 5.59 -9.81
N LEU A 66 -15.95 4.64 -9.12
CA LEU A 66 -15.03 4.92 -8.05
C LEU A 66 -13.60 5.16 -8.49
N PHE A 67 -13.19 4.80 -9.71
CA PHE A 67 -11.77 4.81 -10.11
C PHE A 67 -11.55 5.30 -11.54
N THR A 68 -10.44 6.03 -11.72
CA THR A 68 -9.88 6.27 -13.05
C THR A 68 -9.11 5.05 -13.56
N LYS A 69 -8.92 4.95 -14.89
CA LYS A 69 -8.11 3.90 -15.51
C LYS A 69 -6.68 3.88 -14.97
N GLU A 70 -6.10 5.05 -14.72
CA GLU A 70 -4.74 5.16 -14.19
C GLU A 70 -4.64 4.68 -12.74
N GLU A 71 -5.62 5.01 -11.89
CA GLU A 71 -5.64 4.50 -10.51
C GLU A 71 -5.80 2.98 -10.45
N ILE A 72 -6.58 2.40 -11.37
CA ILE A 72 -6.70 0.93 -11.51
C ILE A 72 -5.34 0.33 -11.88
N ARG A 73 -4.65 0.90 -12.89
CA ARG A 73 -3.31 0.46 -13.30
C ARG A 73 -2.29 0.55 -12.16
N ILE A 74 -2.33 1.63 -11.39
CA ILE A 74 -1.48 1.81 -10.20
C ILE A 74 -1.77 0.72 -9.17
N LEU A 75 -3.02 0.38 -8.90
CA LEU A 75 -3.37 -0.71 -7.98
C LEU A 75 -2.88 -2.07 -8.48
N GLU A 76 -3.08 -2.36 -9.76
CA GLU A 76 -2.75 -3.66 -10.36
C GLU A 76 -1.24 -3.91 -10.43
N THR A 77 -0.43 -2.87 -10.59
CA THR A 77 1.02 -2.97 -10.72
C THR A 77 1.81 -2.55 -9.49
N GLY A 78 1.22 -1.73 -8.62
CA GLY A 78 1.89 -1.05 -7.52
C GLY A 78 1.74 -1.73 -6.15
N ILE A 79 0.90 -2.75 -6.08
CA ILE A 79 0.58 -3.51 -4.86
C ILE A 79 0.66 -5.01 -5.16
N SER A 80 1.45 -5.74 -4.39
CA SER A 80 1.63 -7.20 -4.56
C SER A 80 1.20 -8.01 -3.35
N ASN A 81 0.88 -7.37 -2.22
CA ASN A 81 0.36 -8.04 -1.03
C ASN A 81 -0.68 -7.19 -0.27
N ALA A 82 -1.33 -7.81 0.71
CA ALA A 82 -2.15 -7.10 1.69
C ALA A 82 -1.28 -6.19 2.59
N ALA A 83 -1.87 -5.20 3.26
CA ALA A 83 -1.18 -4.12 3.97
C ALA A 83 -0.15 -4.50 5.06
N TYR A 84 0.12 -5.79 5.30
CA TYR A 84 1.08 -6.31 6.27
C TYR A 84 2.55 -5.94 5.97
N HIS A 85 2.94 -5.76 4.70
CA HIS A 85 4.32 -5.41 4.33
C HIS A 85 4.38 -4.27 3.31
N TYR A 86 3.93 -3.07 3.69
CA TYR A 86 3.96 -1.88 2.82
C TYR A 86 3.25 -2.10 1.47
N LEU A 87 2.18 -2.92 1.47
CA LEU A 87 1.45 -3.31 0.26
C LEU A 87 2.33 -4.04 -0.78
N GLY A 88 3.54 -4.48 -0.39
CA GLY A 88 4.50 -5.12 -1.28
C GLY A 88 4.95 -4.17 -2.38
N SER A 89 4.91 -2.87 -2.09
CA SER A 89 5.19 -1.81 -3.04
C SER A 89 6.69 -1.67 -3.25
N SER A 90 7.15 -1.97 -4.47
CA SER A 90 8.56 -1.83 -4.86
C SER A 90 9.07 -0.39 -4.69
N LYS A 91 8.19 0.61 -4.91
CA LYS A 91 8.48 2.02 -4.67
C LYS A 91 8.88 2.28 -3.20
N VAL A 92 8.09 1.78 -2.25
CA VAL A 92 8.37 1.96 -0.82
C VAL A 92 9.67 1.26 -0.43
N LEU A 93 9.85 0.01 -0.87
CA LEU A 93 11.05 -0.77 -0.57
C LEU A 93 12.32 -0.15 -1.18
N GLY A 94 12.24 0.36 -2.41
CA GLY A 94 13.34 1.06 -3.07
C GLY A 94 13.73 2.35 -2.35
N GLN A 95 12.75 3.14 -1.90
CA GLN A 95 13.02 4.35 -1.11
C GLN A 95 13.64 4.03 0.25
N ILE A 96 13.19 2.97 0.91
CA ILE A 96 13.80 2.45 2.15
C ILE A 96 15.25 2.04 1.89
N GLY A 97 15.52 1.28 0.83
CA GLY A 97 16.88 0.85 0.46
C GLY A 97 17.82 2.05 0.21
N LYS A 98 17.35 3.05 -0.53
CA LYS A 98 18.09 4.31 -0.71
C LYS A 98 18.36 5.01 0.63
N ALA A 99 17.37 5.07 1.52
CA ALA A 99 17.53 5.69 2.83
C ALA A 99 18.57 4.98 3.70
N PHE A 100 18.64 3.65 3.63
CA PHE A 100 19.71 2.88 4.24
C PHE A 100 21.09 3.24 3.65
N ALA A 101 21.21 3.28 2.33
CA ALA A 101 22.47 3.66 1.67
C ALA A 101 22.92 5.08 2.04
N ASP A 102 21.99 6.06 2.00
CA ASP A 102 22.26 7.45 2.37
C ASP A 102 22.67 7.59 3.86
N ALA A 103 22.09 6.78 4.74
CA ALA A 103 22.43 6.78 6.16
C ALA A 103 23.82 6.20 6.42
N LEU A 104 24.18 5.11 5.72
CA LEU A 104 25.51 4.50 5.80
C LEU A 104 26.60 5.45 5.28
N ALA A 105 26.35 6.13 4.16
CA ALA A 105 27.31 7.09 3.59
C ALA A 105 27.62 8.27 4.52
N LYS A 106 26.68 8.65 5.41
CA LYS A 106 26.86 9.75 6.39
C LYS A 106 27.57 9.31 7.67
N MET A 107 27.77 8.01 7.88
CA MET A 107 28.48 7.47 9.04
C MET A 107 29.97 7.28 8.79
N GLN A 108 30.41 7.40 7.53
CA GLN A 108 31.82 7.44 7.14
C GLN A 108 32.43 8.81 7.47
#